data_AF-A0A0J1CL16-F1
#
_entry.id   AF-A0A0J1CL16-F1
#
_cell.length_a   1.000
_cell.length_b   1.000
_cell.length_c   1.000
_cell.angle_alpha   90.00
_cell.angle_beta   90.00
_cell.angle_gamma   90.00
#
_symmetry.space_group_name_H-M   'P 1'
#
loop_
_entity.id
_entity.type
_entity.pdbx_description
1 polymer ?
#
loop_
_entity_poly.entity_id
_entity_poly.type
_entity_poly.pdbx_seq_one_letter_code
_entity_poly.pdbx_strand_id
1 'polypeptide(L)'
;MFGGNSQADALGKLQWGYQDRSIDVVWSADRALNSHGETSHTLLLAILQCTDPNVFKAYVTEPEKLATLLSAKTVPQGFLQVDRVFVQPGSDGAISLARAQNAQYVGVVAGYYALEPARVARLYRIGVSVDSQGFLIKTRTASPASLQINLQLGPDGLLGGESSRALPRAPVQPKAGEVPITEPSPESTTSRVPYSDRAKTS
;
A
#
# COMPACT_ATOMS: atom_id res chain seq x y z
N MET A 1 25.05 18.41 -31.52
CA MET A 1 24.89 18.16 -30.06
C MET A 1 24.77 16.65 -29.86
N PHE A 2 25.74 16.00 -29.20
CA PHE A 2 25.67 14.56 -28.90
C PHE A 2 24.66 14.35 -27.75
N GLY A 3 23.58 13.63 -28.04
CA GLY A 3 22.28 13.72 -27.34
C GLY A 3 22.01 12.70 -26.24
N GLY A 4 22.89 12.59 -25.23
CA GLY A 4 22.61 11.84 -24.00
C GLY A 4 22.36 12.76 -22.80
N ASN A 5 21.62 12.31 -21.78
CA ASN A 5 21.42 13.03 -20.52
C ASN A 5 21.97 12.25 -19.32
N SER A 6 22.35 12.97 -18.26
CA SER A 6 22.87 12.39 -17.03
C SER A 6 21.74 11.85 -16.14
N GLN A 7 22.10 11.03 -15.14
CA GLN A 7 21.15 10.61 -14.10
C GLN A 7 20.64 11.80 -13.29
N ALA A 8 21.48 12.81 -13.03
CA ALA A 8 21.06 14.03 -12.35
C ALA A 8 20.02 14.80 -13.17
N ASP A 9 20.20 14.88 -14.50
CA ASP A 9 19.22 15.52 -15.39
C ASP A 9 17.88 14.77 -15.41
N ALA A 10 17.93 13.44 -15.38
CA ALA A 10 16.73 12.60 -15.33
C ALA A 10 15.97 12.81 -14.00
N LEU A 11 16.69 12.82 -12.87
CA LEU A 11 16.11 13.07 -11.55
C LEU A 11 15.57 14.50 -11.41
N GLY A 12 16.26 15.50 -11.97
CA GLY A 12 15.80 16.89 -11.95
C GLY A 12 14.51 17.12 -12.74
N LYS A 13 14.16 16.22 -13.67
CA LYS A 13 12.92 16.26 -14.45
C LYS A 13 11.83 15.33 -13.91
N LEU A 14 12.08 14.63 -12.81
CA LEU A 14 11.15 13.67 -12.21
C LEU A 14 9.79 14.31 -11.92
N GLN A 15 8.73 13.67 -12.40
CA GLN A 15 7.35 14.07 -12.14
C GLN A 15 6.65 13.01 -11.28
N TRP A 16 6.03 13.45 -10.19
CA TRP A 16 5.24 12.60 -9.31
C TRP A 16 3.78 12.56 -9.76
N GLY A 17 3.52 12.06 -10.96
CA GLY A 17 2.15 11.90 -11.48
C GLY A 17 1.35 10.85 -10.72
N TYR A 18 0.03 10.86 -10.86
CA TYR A 18 -0.83 9.75 -10.41
C TYR A 18 -0.42 8.44 -11.09
N GLN A 19 -0.52 7.32 -10.37
CA GLN A 19 -0.29 6.00 -10.96
C GLN A 19 -1.16 4.95 -10.28
N ASP A 20 -2.04 4.32 -11.06
CA ASP A 20 -2.90 3.27 -10.54
C ASP A 20 -2.09 2.02 -10.12
N ARG A 21 -2.59 1.28 -9.11
CA ARG A 21 -2.01 0.02 -8.60
C ARG A 21 -0.48 0.08 -8.38
N SER A 22 0.01 1.16 -7.80
CA SER A 22 1.45 1.43 -7.62
C SER A 22 1.93 1.27 -6.17
N ILE A 23 1.03 1.04 -5.22
CA ILE A 23 1.34 0.75 -3.83
C ILE A 23 0.67 -0.57 -3.48
N ASP A 24 1.45 -1.60 -3.18
CA ASP A 24 0.96 -2.91 -2.74
C ASP A 24 1.23 -3.06 -1.24
N VAL A 25 0.18 -3.30 -0.47
CA VAL A 25 0.29 -3.58 0.97
C VAL A 25 -0.14 -5.02 1.19
N VAL A 26 0.79 -5.84 1.64
CA VAL A 26 0.58 -7.26 1.97
C VAL A 26 0.72 -7.40 3.48
N TRP A 27 -0.15 -8.18 4.11
CA TRP A 27 -0.08 -8.43 5.54
C TRP A 27 -0.23 -9.92 5.87
N SER A 28 0.38 -10.28 7.00
CA SER A 28 0.09 -11.51 7.73
C SER A 28 -0.24 -11.16 9.17
N ALA A 29 -1.37 -11.67 9.67
CA ALA A 29 -1.85 -11.39 11.02
C ALA A 29 -1.72 -12.59 11.96
N ASP A 30 -1.20 -12.35 13.15
CA ASP A 30 -1.15 -13.34 14.21
C ASP A 30 -2.56 -13.80 14.60
N ARG A 31 -2.71 -15.04 15.08
CA ARG A 31 -4.00 -15.52 15.63
C ARG A 31 -4.39 -14.77 16.89
N ALA A 32 -3.41 -14.29 17.65
CA ALA A 32 -3.56 -13.45 18.82
C ALA A 32 -3.64 -11.94 18.47
N LEU A 33 -3.95 -11.57 17.22
CA LEU A 33 -4.00 -10.17 16.76
C LEU A 33 -4.80 -9.26 17.70
N ASN A 34 -4.22 -8.09 17.99
CA ASN A 34 -4.85 -7.05 18.81
C ASN A 34 -5.45 -7.62 20.10
N SER A 35 -4.66 -8.46 20.79
CA SER A 35 -5.09 -9.14 22.00
C SER A 35 -5.20 -8.16 23.16
N HIS A 36 -6.34 -8.18 23.84
CA HIS A 36 -6.53 -7.49 25.11
C HIS A 36 -7.23 -8.46 26.08
N GLY A 37 -6.54 -8.83 27.17
CA GLY A 37 -6.90 -9.99 27.97
C GLY A 37 -6.65 -11.28 27.20
N GLU A 38 -7.65 -12.16 27.11
CA GLU A 38 -7.56 -13.47 26.42
C GLU A 38 -8.23 -13.47 25.04
N THR A 39 -8.72 -12.32 24.56
CA THR A 39 -9.49 -12.21 23.32
C THR A 39 -8.73 -11.44 22.25
N SER A 40 -8.70 -12.00 21.04
CA SER A 40 -8.15 -11.37 19.82
C SER A 40 -9.23 -10.57 19.10
N HIS A 41 -8.85 -9.43 18.50
CA HIS A 41 -9.79 -8.50 17.88
C HIS A 41 -9.37 -8.14 16.46
N THR A 42 -10.37 -7.77 15.65
CA THR A 42 -10.14 -7.15 14.34
C THR A 42 -9.32 -5.88 14.52
N LEU A 43 -8.34 -5.69 13.65
CA LEU A 43 -7.46 -4.53 13.62
C LEU A 43 -7.84 -3.61 12.44
N LEU A 44 -7.94 -2.32 12.69
CA LEU A 44 -8.05 -1.32 11.62
C LEU A 44 -6.64 -0.90 11.16
N LEU A 45 -6.36 -1.02 9.87
CA LEU A 45 -5.20 -0.43 9.22
C LEU A 45 -5.61 0.84 8.49
N ALA A 46 -4.91 1.94 8.75
CA ALA A 46 -4.98 3.17 7.96
C ALA A 46 -3.69 3.34 7.16
N ILE A 47 -3.84 3.50 5.85
CA ILE A 47 -2.74 3.68 4.90
C ILE A 47 -2.86 5.10 4.35
N LEU A 48 -1.85 5.93 4.59
CA LEU A 48 -1.88 7.36 4.30
C LEU A 48 -0.79 7.74 3.32
N GLN A 49 -1.09 8.58 2.34
CA GLN A 49 -0.11 9.08 1.38
C GLN A 49 0.18 10.56 1.62
N CYS A 50 1.45 10.95 1.63
CA CYS A 50 1.85 12.36 1.80
C CYS A 50 3.09 12.73 0.96
N THR A 51 3.32 14.05 0.83
CA THR A 51 4.47 14.63 0.13
C THR A 51 5.68 14.81 1.05
N ASP A 52 5.43 15.17 2.32
CA ASP A 52 6.45 15.48 3.32
C ASP A 52 6.35 14.47 4.48
N PRO A 53 7.46 13.82 4.87
CA PRO A 53 7.46 12.88 6.00
C PRO A 53 7.12 13.55 7.34
N ASN A 54 7.35 14.86 7.48
CA ASN A 54 7.05 15.60 8.70
C ASN A 54 5.55 15.71 8.97
N VAL A 55 4.71 15.69 7.92
CA VAL A 55 3.26 15.61 8.09
C VAL A 55 2.91 14.36 8.89
N PHE A 56 3.39 13.19 8.47
CA PHE A 56 3.12 11.94 9.20
C PHE A 56 3.74 11.95 10.61
N LYS A 57 4.99 12.41 10.72
CA LYS A 57 5.70 12.51 12.02
C LYS A 57 4.93 13.33 13.04
N ALA A 58 4.27 14.41 12.63
CA ALA A 58 3.48 15.26 13.51
C ALA A 58 2.28 14.54 14.16
N TYR A 59 1.78 13.46 13.56
CA TYR A 59 0.68 12.66 14.12
C TYR A 59 1.17 11.47 14.96
N VAL A 60 2.39 10.99 14.72
CA VAL A 60 2.96 9.84 15.46
C VAL A 60 3.80 10.26 16.67
N THR A 61 3.67 11.50 17.14
CA THR A 61 4.27 11.94 18.40
C THR A 61 3.40 11.63 19.61
N GLU A 62 2.08 11.56 19.43
CA GLU A 62 1.10 11.45 20.52
C GLU A 62 0.01 10.43 20.14
N PRO A 63 -0.37 9.51 21.06
CA PRO A 63 -1.42 8.52 20.82
C PRO A 63 -2.75 9.13 20.36
N GLU A 64 -3.13 10.29 20.91
CA GLU A 64 -4.39 10.97 20.59
C GLU A 64 -4.43 11.43 19.12
N LYS A 65 -3.33 12.00 18.62
CA LYS A 65 -3.19 12.40 17.22
C LYS A 65 -3.22 11.19 16.30
N LEU A 66 -2.59 10.09 16.71
CA LEU A 66 -2.64 8.82 16.00
C LEU A 66 -4.08 8.28 15.86
N ALA A 67 -4.87 8.36 16.94
CA ALA A 67 -6.28 7.97 16.93
C ALA A 67 -7.13 8.80 15.95
N THR A 68 -6.76 10.07 15.70
CA THR A 68 -7.44 10.89 14.68
C THR A 68 -7.24 10.33 13.28
N LEU A 69 -6.07 9.80 12.93
CA LEU A 69 -5.82 9.20 11.61
C LEU A 69 -6.68 7.95 11.40
N LEU A 70 -6.86 7.15 12.44
CA LEU A 70 -7.68 5.95 12.42
C LEU A 70 -9.18 6.28 12.24
N SER A 71 -9.65 7.35 12.88
CA SER A 71 -11.08 7.72 12.92
C SER A 71 -11.53 8.81 11.93
N ALA A 72 -10.59 9.45 11.21
CA ALA A 72 -10.90 10.59 10.34
C ALA A 72 -11.90 10.25 9.22
N LYS A 73 -13.04 10.95 9.17
CA LYS A 73 -14.05 10.76 8.11
C LYS A 73 -13.62 11.31 6.76
N THR A 74 -12.63 12.20 6.76
CA THR A 74 -12.06 12.86 5.58
C THR A 74 -10.54 12.69 5.58
N VAL A 75 -9.89 13.02 4.47
CA VAL A 75 -8.42 13.05 4.39
C VAL A 75 -7.90 14.13 5.35
N PRO A 76 -7.07 13.80 6.36
CA PRO A 76 -6.53 14.79 7.28
C PRO A 76 -5.59 15.76 6.59
N GLN A 77 -5.44 16.96 7.16
CA GLN A 77 -4.60 18.01 6.56
C GLN A 77 -3.16 17.53 6.36
N GLY A 78 -2.62 17.84 5.17
CA GLY A 78 -1.25 17.48 4.76
C GLY A 78 -1.14 16.10 4.12
N PHE A 79 -2.16 15.26 4.22
CA PHE A 79 -2.24 14.01 3.48
C PHE A 79 -2.95 14.21 2.14
N LEU A 80 -2.60 13.35 1.19
CA LEU A 80 -3.15 13.33 -0.15
C LEU A 80 -4.30 12.32 -0.25
N GLN A 81 -4.17 11.20 0.45
CA GLN A 81 -5.13 10.10 0.42
C GLN A 81 -5.04 9.30 1.71
N VAL A 82 -6.17 8.71 2.13
CA VAL A 82 -6.27 7.76 3.24
C VAL A 82 -7.15 6.59 2.83
N ASP A 83 -6.60 5.39 2.94
CA ASP A 83 -7.29 4.13 2.71
C ASP A 83 -7.37 3.34 4.02
N ARG A 84 -8.48 2.61 4.22
CA ARG A 84 -8.72 1.84 5.45
C ARG A 84 -9.08 0.40 5.15
N VAL A 85 -8.47 -0.51 5.92
CA VAL A 85 -8.68 -1.96 5.78
C VAL A 85 -8.88 -2.55 7.16
N PHE A 86 -9.86 -3.44 7.29
CA PHE A 86 -10.07 -4.24 8.50
C PHE A 86 -9.40 -5.60 8.33
N VAL A 87 -8.56 -5.98 9.30
CA VAL A 87 -7.82 -7.24 9.30
C VAL A 87 -8.30 -8.13 10.43
N GLN A 88 -8.65 -9.37 10.10
CA GLN A 88 -9.10 -10.35 11.07
C GLN A 88 -7.92 -11.10 11.70
N PRO A 89 -8.03 -11.57 12.95
CA PRO A 89 -7.01 -12.42 13.56
C PRO A 89 -6.71 -13.67 12.72
N GLY A 90 -5.44 -14.00 12.57
CA GLY A 90 -4.99 -15.18 11.81
C GLY A 90 -5.14 -15.08 10.29
N SER A 91 -5.50 -13.91 9.75
CA SER A 91 -5.71 -13.72 8.32
C SER A 91 -4.48 -13.16 7.61
N ASP A 92 -4.23 -13.66 6.40
CA ASP A 92 -3.30 -13.06 5.45
C ASP A 92 -4.11 -12.31 4.38
N GLY A 93 -3.53 -11.27 3.79
CA GLY A 93 -4.20 -10.54 2.73
C GLY A 93 -3.30 -9.53 2.02
N ALA A 94 -3.85 -8.92 0.98
CA ALA A 94 -3.19 -7.89 0.21
C ALA A 94 -4.19 -6.88 -0.35
N ILE A 95 -3.74 -5.65 -0.55
CA ILE A 95 -4.46 -4.60 -1.27
C ILE A 95 -3.52 -3.85 -2.20
N SER A 96 -3.98 -3.55 -3.41
CA SER A 96 -3.29 -2.69 -4.36
C SER A 96 -3.98 -1.33 -4.41
N LEU A 97 -3.23 -0.27 -4.12
CA LEU A 97 -3.71 1.11 -4.09
C LEU A 97 -3.07 1.91 -5.22
N ALA A 98 -3.81 2.91 -5.70
CA ALA A 98 -3.24 3.94 -6.56
C ALA A 98 -2.31 4.84 -5.75
N ARG A 99 -1.19 5.25 -6.37
CA ARG A 99 -0.34 6.32 -5.86
C ARG A 99 -0.96 7.66 -6.26
N ALA A 100 -1.37 8.44 -5.26
CA ALA A 100 -1.91 9.77 -5.46
C ALA A 100 -0.86 10.69 -6.13
N GLN A 101 -1.35 11.69 -6.86
CA GLN A 101 -0.45 12.68 -7.45
C GLN A 101 0.36 13.37 -6.34
N ASN A 102 1.66 13.56 -6.59
CA ASN A 102 2.66 14.09 -5.66
C ASN A 102 3.02 13.18 -4.47
N ALA A 103 2.40 12.01 -4.28
CA ALA A 103 2.73 11.14 -3.17
C ALA A 103 4.18 10.63 -3.26
N GLN A 104 4.96 10.88 -2.20
CA GLN A 104 6.35 10.45 -2.06
C GLN A 104 6.57 9.54 -0.86
N TYR A 105 5.63 9.54 0.09
CA TYR A 105 5.68 8.74 1.29
C TYR A 105 4.34 8.06 1.55
N VAL A 106 4.41 6.87 2.15
CA VAL A 106 3.25 6.09 2.58
C VAL A 106 3.41 5.78 4.07
N GLY A 107 2.52 6.33 4.88
CA GLY A 107 2.38 6.00 6.29
C GLY A 107 1.42 4.84 6.49
N VAL A 108 1.73 3.93 7.40
CA VAL A 108 0.83 2.87 7.85
C VAL A 108 0.64 3.04 9.35
N VAL A 109 -0.62 3.01 9.77
CA VAL A 109 -1.03 3.05 11.18
C VAL A 109 -1.93 1.86 11.47
N ALA A 110 -1.58 1.08 12.48
CA ALA A 110 -2.38 0.00 12.99
C ALA A 110 -3.14 0.41 14.27
N GLY A 111 -4.46 0.24 14.28
CA GLY A 111 -5.33 0.58 15.40
C GLY A 111 -5.32 -0.44 16.53
N TYR A 112 -4.13 -0.75 17.07
CA TYR A 112 -4.01 -1.62 18.25
C TYR A 112 -4.61 -0.94 19.48
N TYR A 113 -5.00 -1.75 20.48
CA TYR A 113 -5.51 -1.27 21.75
C TYR A 113 -4.51 -0.31 22.44
N ALA A 114 -3.22 -0.67 22.45
CA ALA A 114 -2.15 0.21 22.87
C ALA A 114 -1.60 0.98 21.67
N LEU A 115 -1.97 2.26 21.54
CA LEU A 115 -1.50 3.15 20.46
C LEU A 115 -0.11 3.74 20.73
N GLU A 116 0.87 2.86 20.99
CA GLU A 116 2.24 3.28 21.22
C GLU A 116 2.93 3.56 19.87
N PRO A 117 3.31 4.82 19.55
CA PRO A 117 3.61 5.19 18.16
C PRO A 117 4.72 4.36 17.50
N ALA A 118 5.77 4.04 18.25
CA ALA A 118 6.89 3.22 17.77
C ALA A 118 6.49 1.78 17.42
N ARG A 119 5.36 1.29 17.92
CA ARG A 119 4.88 -0.08 17.71
C ARG A 119 3.79 -0.16 16.66
N VAL A 120 3.01 0.91 16.50
CA VAL A 120 1.80 0.88 15.67
C VAL A 120 1.91 1.64 14.37
N ALA A 121 2.96 2.45 14.19
CA ALA A 121 3.13 3.28 13.00
C ALA A 121 4.44 2.97 12.26
N ARG A 122 4.38 2.98 10.93
CA ARG A 122 5.53 2.86 10.03
C ARG A 122 5.41 3.89 8.91
N LEU A 123 6.54 4.42 8.44
CA LEU A 123 6.60 5.36 7.34
C LEU A 123 7.56 4.85 6.27
N TYR A 124 7.08 4.81 5.04
CA TYR A 124 7.79 4.30 3.88
C TYR A 124 8.04 5.42 2.88
N ARG A 125 9.21 5.43 2.25
CA ARG A 125 9.52 6.32 1.13
C ARG A 125 9.31 5.57 -0.17
N ILE A 126 8.62 6.21 -1.12
CA ILE A 126 8.49 5.71 -2.48
C ILE A 126 9.81 5.95 -3.22
N GLY A 127 10.37 4.88 -3.79
CA GLY A 127 11.62 4.93 -4.53
C GLY A 127 11.48 5.64 -5.88
N VAL A 128 12.61 5.85 -6.56
CA VAL A 128 12.66 6.35 -7.93
C VAL A 128 13.52 5.38 -8.75
N SER A 129 13.00 4.91 -9.87
CA SER A 129 13.75 4.15 -10.87
C SER A 129 14.31 5.09 -11.93
N VAL A 130 15.52 4.81 -12.42
CA VAL A 130 16.11 5.50 -13.57
C VAL A 130 16.33 4.47 -14.66
N ASP A 131 15.46 4.48 -15.66
CA ASP A 131 15.56 3.60 -16.82
C ASP A 131 16.54 4.21 -17.83
N SER A 132 17.41 3.38 -18.40
CA SER A 132 18.40 3.79 -19.40
C SER A 132 18.14 3.06 -20.70
N GLN A 133 17.98 3.79 -21.80
CA GLN A 133 17.82 3.23 -23.14
C GLN A 133 18.99 3.65 -24.05
N GLY A 134 19.42 2.75 -24.94
CA GLY A 134 20.45 3.00 -25.96
C GLY A 134 21.84 2.42 -25.65
N PHE A 135 22.48 1.85 -26.67
CA PHE A 135 23.80 1.18 -26.57
C PHE A 135 24.99 2.14 -26.79
N LEU A 136 24.80 3.21 -27.57
CA LEU A 136 25.84 4.20 -27.92
C LEU A 136 25.55 5.60 -27.35
N ILE A 137 24.28 6.02 -27.33
CA ILE A 137 23.81 7.26 -26.69
C ILE A 137 22.77 6.85 -25.65
N LYS A 138 23.06 7.11 -24.37
CA LYS A 138 22.17 6.75 -23.26
C LYS A 138 21.16 7.86 -23.01
N THR A 139 19.88 7.56 -23.22
CA THR A 139 18.77 8.39 -22.73
C THR A 139 18.30 7.81 -21.40
N ARG A 140 18.21 8.66 -20.38
CA ARG A 140 17.82 8.29 -19.03
C ARG A 140 16.51 8.97 -18.65
N THR A 141 15.58 8.21 -18.11
CA THR A 141 14.29 8.71 -17.64
C THR A 141 14.08 8.26 -16.20
N ALA A 142 13.77 9.21 -15.31
CA ALA A 142 13.45 8.91 -13.92
C ALA A 142 11.93 8.83 -13.74
N SER A 143 11.46 7.81 -13.02
CA SER A 143 10.05 7.59 -12.72
C SER A 143 9.88 7.12 -11.26
N PRO A 144 8.79 7.50 -10.58
CA PRO A 144 8.48 6.91 -9.28
C PRO A 144 8.36 5.39 -9.39
N ALA A 145 9.01 4.67 -8.49
CA ALA A 145 8.93 3.22 -8.44
C ALA A 145 7.64 2.78 -7.73
N SER A 146 7.10 1.62 -8.11
CA SER A 146 6.03 0.98 -7.34
C SER A 146 6.57 0.46 -6.01
N LEU A 147 5.79 0.63 -4.94
CA LEU A 147 6.17 0.32 -3.56
C LEU A 147 5.41 -0.92 -3.10
N GLN A 148 6.12 -1.93 -2.59
CA GLN A 148 5.52 -3.03 -1.86
C GLN A 148 5.87 -2.90 -0.38
N ILE A 149 4.86 -3.03 0.48
CA ILE A 149 4.97 -3.01 1.94
C ILE A 149 4.50 -4.38 2.46
N ASN A 150 5.37 -5.08 3.19
CA ASN A 150 5.05 -6.34 3.83
C ASN A 150 4.92 -6.12 5.35
N LEU A 151 3.70 -6.24 5.86
CA LEU A 151 3.36 -6.03 7.26
C LEU A 151 3.25 -7.37 7.99
N GLN A 152 3.89 -7.45 9.14
CA GLN A 152 3.68 -8.53 10.11
C GLN A 152 2.94 -7.96 11.31
N LEU A 153 1.67 -8.33 11.44
CA LEU A 153 0.76 -7.82 12.47
C LEU A 153 0.77 -8.79 13.66
N GLY A 154 1.45 -8.41 14.73
CA GLY A 154 1.57 -9.23 15.93
C GLY A 154 0.40 -9.07 16.90
N PRO A 155 0.51 -9.67 18.10
CA PRO A 155 -0.54 -9.58 19.11
C PRO A 155 -0.80 -8.15 19.60
N ASP A 156 0.25 -7.34 19.69
CA ASP A 156 0.21 -6.02 20.35
C ASP A 156 1.00 -4.93 19.60
N GLY A 157 1.39 -5.19 18.35
CA GLY A 157 2.11 -4.22 17.52
C GLY A 157 2.57 -4.77 16.17
N LEU A 158 3.15 -3.89 15.36
CA LEU A 158 3.81 -4.26 14.10
C LEU A 158 5.17 -4.91 14.41
N LEU A 159 5.29 -6.21 14.15
CA LEU A 159 6.53 -6.98 14.37
C LEU A 159 7.59 -6.70 13.30
N GLY A 160 7.12 -6.34 12.11
CA GLY A 160 7.93 -6.05 10.95
C GLY A 160 7.23 -5.05 10.05
N GLY A 161 7.94 -4.66 9.00
CA GLY A 161 7.46 -3.64 8.08
C GLY A 161 8.48 -3.42 7.00
N GLU A 162 8.90 -4.49 6.34
CA GLU A 162 9.86 -4.40 5.25
C GLU A 162 9.18 -3.77 4.03
N SER A 163 9.94 -2.97 3.28
CA SER A 163 9.48 -2.44 2.01
C SER A 163 10.47 -2.76 0.91
N SER A 164 9.95 -3.14 -0.25
CA SER A 164 10.73 -3.40 -1.44
C SER A 164 10.12 -2.67 -2.64
N ARG A 165 10.86 -2.63 -3.75
CA ARG A 165 10.30 -2.24 -5.04
C ARG A 165 9.34 -3.35 -5.49
N ALA A 166 8.08 -3.01 -5.71
CA ALA A 166 7.14 -3.94 -6.31
C ALA A 166 7.58 -4.25 -7.75
N LEU A 167 7.43 -5.50 -8.18
CA LEU A 167 7.74 -5.88 -9.56
C LEU A 167 6.81 -5.10 -10.52
N PRO A 168 7.33 -4.60 -11.65
CA PRO A 168 6.49 -3.95 -12.65
C PRO A 168 5.38 -4.91 -13.10
N ARG A 169 4.11 -4.54 -12.85
CA ARG A 169 2.98 -5.24 -13.48
C ARG A 169 2.99 -4.93 -14.97
N ALA A 170 2.72 -5.94 -15.80
CA ALA A 170 2.61 -5.74 -17.24
C ALA A 170 1.49 -4.71 -17.53
N PRO A 171 1.72 -3.71 -18.40
CA PRO A 171 0.68 -2.75 -18.75
C PRO A 171 -0.47 -3.47 -19.45
N VAL A 172 -1.65 -3.44 -18.85
CA VAL A 172 -2.89 -3.91 -19.48
C VAL A 172 -3.40 -2.77 -20.35
N GLN A 173 -3.49 -2.98 -21.67
CA GLN A 173 -4.07 -1.98 -22.56
C GLN A 173 -5.57 -1.86 -22.28
N PRO A 174 -6.09 -0.69 -21.87
CA PRO A 174 -7.51 -0.52 -21.66
C PRO A 174 -8.23 -0.67 -23.00
N LYS A 175 -9.25 -1.54 -23.05
CA LYS A 175 -10.13 -1.68 -24.21
C LYS A 175 -11.15 -0.54 -24.19
N ALA A 176 -11.25 0.22 -25.28
CA ALA A 176 -12.27 1.26 -25.41
C ALA A 176 -13.67 0.63 -25.55
N GLY A 177 -14.66 1.20 -24.86
CA GLY A 177 -16.05 0.75 -24.90
C GLY A 177 -16.81 1.10 -23.62
N GLU A 178 -18.12 0.93 -23.65
CA GLU A 178 -18.94 0.97 -22.44
C GLU A 178 -18.52 -0.19 -21.53
N VAL A 179 -18.19 0.12 -20.27
CA VAL A 179 -17.99 -0.90 -19.23
C VAL A 179 -19.35 -1.13 -18.57
N PRO A 180 -19.98 -2.30 -18.77
CA PRO A 180 -21.29 -2.56 -18.17
C PRO A 180 -21.17 -2.52 -16.64
N ILE A 181 -22.06 -1.76 -15.99
CA ILE A 181 -22.08 -1.60 -14.52
C ILE A 181 -22.31 -2.95 -13.80
N THR A 182 -22.77 -3.97 -14.54
CA THR A 182 -23.07 -5.32 -14.04
C THR A 182 -21.93 -6.32 -14.22
N GLU A 183 -20.86 -5.98 -14.94
CA GLU A 183 -19.72 -6.89 -15.11
C GLU A 183 -18.82 -6.85 -13.86
N PRO A 184 -18.67 -7.97 -13.12
CA PRO A 184 -17.68 -8.04 -12.07
C PRO A 184 -16.28 -7.90 -12.68
N SER A 185 -15.42 -7.14 -12.01
CA SER A 185 -14.00 -7.00 -12.36
C SER A 185 -13.39 -8.38 -12.67
N PRO A 186 -12.62 -8.56 -13.76
CA PRO A 186 -12.14 -9.86 -14.22
C PRO A 186 -11.25 -10.60 -13.20
N GLU A 187 -10.79 -9.93 -12.14
CA GLU A 187 -10.02 -10.56 -11.04
C GLU A 187 -10.89 -11.27 -9.98
N SER A 188 -12.22 -11.22 -10.06
CA SER A 188 -13.13 -11.88 -9.09
C SER A 188 -13.25 -13.40 -9.27
N THR A 189 -12.64 -13.97 -10.31
CA THR A 189 -12.77 -15.40 -10.64
C THR A 189 -11.61 -16.20 -10.08
N THR A 190 -11.49 -16.25 -8.75
CA THR A 190 -10.64 -17.27 -8.11
C THR A 190 -11.49 -18.17 -7.20
N SER A 191 -11.68 -19.40 -7.69
CA SER A 191 -12.04 -20.61 -6.94
C SER A 191 -13.44 -20.69 -6.31
N ARG A 192 -14.46 -21.01 -7.12
CA ARG A 192 -15.52 -21.92 -6.65
C ARG A 192 -15.05 -23.34 -6.87
N VAL A 193 -14.61 -24.00 -5.80
CA VAL A 193 -14.45 -25.45 -5.76
C VAL A 193 -15.87 -26.05 -5.84
N PRO A 194 -16.20 -26.93 -6.80
CA PRO A 194 -17.48 -27.61 -6.76
C PRO A 194 -17.50 -28.60 -5.59
N TYR A 195 -18.39 -28.37 -4.62
CA TYR A 195 -18.78 -29.34 -3.62
C TYR A 195 -19.43 -30.52 -4.36
N SER A 196 -18.71 -31.63 -4.49
CA SER A 196 -19.27 -32.86 -5.06
C SER A 196 -20.23 -33.47 -4.04
N ASP A 197 -21.50 -33.39 -4.36
CA ASP A 197 -22.57 -34.13 -3.71
C ASP A 197 -22.32 -35.64 -3.88
N ARG A 198 -22.04 -36.35 -2.79
CA ARG A 198 -21.96 -37.81 -2.76
C ARG A 198 -23.01 -38.33 -1.78
N ALA A 199 -24.25 -38.35 -2.24
CA ALA A 199 -25.33 -39.10 -1.62
C ALA A 199 -25.67 -40.35 -2.45
N LYS A 200 -25.79 -41.47 -1.72
CA LYS A 200 -26.42 -42.77 -2.05
C LYS A 200 -25.56 -43.85 -2.70
N THR A 201 -25.17 -44.81 -1.86
CA THR A 201 -25.35 -46.26 -2.12
C THR A 201 -25.29 -47.01 -0.78
N SER A 202 -26.46 -47.33 -0.23
CA SER A 202 -26.86 -48.61 0.39
C SER A 202 -28.15 -48.39 1.18
#